data_AF-A0A5M9PWK5-F1
#
_entry.id   AF-A0A5M9PWK5-F1
#
_cell.length_a   1.000
_cell.length_b   1.000
_cell.length_c   1.000
_cell.angle_alpha   90.00
_cell.angle_beta   90.00
_cell.angle_gamma   90.00
#
_symmetry.space_group_name_H-M   'P 1'
#
loop_
_entity.id
_entity.type
_entity.pdbx_description
1 polymer ?
#
loop_
_entity_poly.entity_id
_entity_poly.type
_entity_poly.pdbx_seq_one_letter_code
_entity_poly.pdbx_strand_id
1 'polypeptide(L)'
;MKNFTYVLNPTREEIGNISEYYDFSFDYLSGILEDYENARFETDDNDNNLILLQYPALSNYGEVATFPYSLVWTKNESVILALNHEIDNGLIFECEYDYKRYKHQVIFQVMYQMTHTFHDYLRDFRTRRRRLEQGIKNSTKNDQIVDLIAIQASLIYFEDALNNNMQVLQDFIDYLREDDEDGFAEKIYDIFVETDQAYTETKIQLKLLENLRDLFSNIVSNNLNIVMKIMTSATFVLGIPAVIVGFYGMNVPIPGQNFNWMVWLILVLGILLCVWVTWWLHKKDML
;
A
#
# COMPACT_ATOMS: atom_id res chain seq x y z
N MET A 1 14.13 -38.52 15.58
CA MET A 1 13.21 -38.70 14.44
C MET A 1 13.11 -37.32 13.81
N LYS A 2 13.65 -37.12 12.60
CA LYS A 2 13.65 -35.82 11.94
C LYS A 2 12.23 -35.52 11.48
N ASN A 3 11.55 -34.60 12.15
CA ASN A 3 10.17 -34.23 11.83
C ASN A 3 10.10 -32.74 11.52
N PHE A 4 9.32 -32.41 10.48
CA PHE A 4 8.83 -31.07 10.25
C PHE A 4 7.47 -30.92 10.92
N THR A 5 7.34 -29.93 11.80
CA THR A 5 6.09 -29.63 12.50
C THR A 5 5.61 -28.26 12.04
N TYR A 6 4.44 -28.25 11.40
CA TYR A 6 3.76 -27.02 11.01
C TYR A 6 2.64 -26.72 11.99
N VAL A 7 2.59 -25.48 12.45
CA VAL A 7 1.64 -25.00 13.44
C VAL A 7 1.03 -23.70 12.94
N LEU A 8 -0.30 -23.66 12.89
CA LEU A 8 -1.03 -22.50 12.41
C LEU A 8 -1.93 -21.98 13.53
N ASN A 9 -1.84 -20.68 13.77
CA ASN A 9 -2.58 -19.94 14.79
C ASN A 9 -2.62 -20.67 16.15
N PRO A 10 -1.46 -21.04 16.72
CA PRO A 10 -1.43 -21.80 17.96
C PRO A 10 -1.87 -20.99 19.16
N THR A 11 -2.52 -21.69 20.08
CA THR A 11 -2.82 -21.20 21.42
C THR A 11 -1.59 -21.21 22.32
N ARG A 12 -1.61 -20.42 23.40
CA ARG A 12 -0.54 -20.44 24.42
C ARG A 12 -0.29 -21.84 25.00
N GLU A 13 -1.34 -22.65 25.13
CA GLU A 13 -1.23 -24.02 25.64
C GLU A 13 -0.51 -24.94 24.64
N GLU A 14 -0.85 -24.82 23.34
CA GLU A 14 -0.18 -25.58 22.28
C GLU A 14 1.30 -25.20 22.18
N ILE A 15 1.62 -23.89 22.26
CA ILE A 15 3.00 -23.43 22.29
C ILE A 15 3.75 -24.06 23.47
N GLY A 16 3.16 -24.04 24.68
CA GLY A 16 3.77 -24.66 25.87
C GLY A 16 4.06 -26.15 25.68
N ASN A 17 3.11 -26.90 25.13
CA ASN A 17 3.28 -28.33 24.87
C ASN A 17 4.39 -28.60 23.84
N ILE A 18 4.49 -27.78 22.79
CA ILE A 18 5.51 -27.92 21.74
C ILE A 18 6.89 -27.58 22.31
N SER A 19 7.01 -26.46 23.03
CA SER A 19 8.25 -26.04 23.66
C SER A 19 8.78 -27.08 24.65
N GLU A 20 7.91 -27.69 25.47
CA GLU A 20 8.29 -28.74 26.41
C GLU A 20 8.68 -30.05 25.69
N TYR A 21 7.99 -30.41 24.61
CA TYR A 21 8.28 -31.63 23.85
C TYR A 21 9.62 -31.57 23.10
N TYR A 22 9.97 -30.40 22.55
CA TYR A 22 11.18 -30.19 21.76
C TYR A 22 12.35 -29.57 22.55
N ASP A 23 12.15 -29.24 23.83
CA ASP A 23 13.15 -28.72 24.76
C ASP A 23 13.78 -27.38 24.33
N PHE A 24 12.92 -26.41 23.99
CA PHE A 24 13.32 -25.02 23.68
C PHE A 24 12.45 -24.00 24.44
N SER A 25 12.93 -22.75 24.58
CA SER A 25 12.23 -21.71 25.34
C SER A 25 10.84 -21.38 24.79
N PHE A 26 9.86 -21.16 25.68
CA PHE A 26 8.52 -20.69 25.29
C PHE A 26 8.57 -19.43 24.40
N ASP A 27 9.56 -18.56 24.66
CA ASP A 27 9.72 -17.27 23.97
C ASP A 27 10.00 -17.42 22.47
N TYR A 28 10.46 -18.59 22.01
CA TYR A 28 10.76 -18.84 20.60
C TYR A 28 9.50 -18.89 19.73
N LEU A 29 8.40 -19.33 20.32
CA LEU A 29 7.10 -19.43 19.66
C LEU A 29 6.09 -18.43 20.21
N SER A 30 6.32 -17.79 21.36
CA SER A 30 5.36 -16.80 21.87
C SER A 30 5.30 -15.54 21.03
N GLY A 31 6.36 -15.22 20.28
CA GLY A 31 6.42 -14.04 19.41
C GLY A 31 5.32 -14.01 18.35
N ILE A 32 4.84 -15.17 17.89
CA ILE A 32 3.72 -15.23 16.92
C ILE A 32 2.34 -14.96 17.53
N LEU A 33 2.22 -14.82 18.85
CA LEU A 33 0.97 -14.42 19.49
C LEU A 33 0.68 -12.93 19.32
N GLU A 34 1.68 -12.14 18.95
CA GLU A 34 1.57 -10.71 18.69
C GLU A 34 1.69 -10.47 17.19
N ASP A 35 0.72 -9.76 16.60
CA ASP A 35 0.72 -9.48 15.15
C ASP A 35 1.90 -8.60 14.71
N TYR A 36 2.48 -7.85 15.64
CA TYR A 36 3.62 -6.97 15.40
C TYR A 36 4.78 -7.36 16.33
N GLU A 37 5.63 -8.25 15.83
CA GLU A 37 6.84 -8.69 16.53
C GLU A 37 8.08 -8.42 15.67
N ASN A 38 9.16 -7.99 16.31
CA ASN A 38 10.38 -7.64 15.61
C ASN A 38 11.13 -8.89 15.17
N ALA A 39 11.62 -8.86 13.92
CA ALA A 39 12.47 -9.89 13.39
C ALA A 39 13.75 -10.03 14.22
N ARG A 40 14.18 -11.26 14.48
CA ARG A 40 15.43 -11.56 15.19
C ARG A 40 15.93 -12.97 14.92
N PHE A 41 17.22 -13.16 15.13
CA PHE A 41 17.88 -14.46 15.16
C PHE A 41 18.42 -14.71 16.58
N GLU A 42 18.11 -15.87 17.15
CA GLU A 42 18.56 -16.26 18.48
C GLU A 42 19.07 -17.72 18.49
N THR A 43 20.08 -17.98 19.29
CA THR A 43 20.59 -19.33 19.58
C THR A 43 20.62 -19.51 21.09
N ASP A 44 20.05 -20.62 21.60
CA ASP A 44 20.05 -20.92 23.04
C ASP A 44 21.27 -21.76 23.45
N ASP A 45 21.44 -21.93 24.76
CA ASP A 45 22.50 -22.76 25.36
C ASP A 45 22.42 -24.25 24.95
N ASN A 46 21.26 -24.70 24.48
CA ASN A 46 21.00 -26.07 24.04
C ASN A 46 21.25 -26.29 22.53
N ASP A 47 21.78 -25.27 21.83
CA ASP A 47 22.02 -25.27 20.38
C ASP A 47 20.72 -25.37 19.56
N ASN A 48 19.61 -24.90 20.13
CA ASN A 48 18.39 -24.62 19.39
C ASN A 48 18.44 -23.18 18.87
N ASN A 49 18.00 -23.03 17.64
CA ASN A 49 18.04 -21.76 16.96
C ASN A 49 16.63 -21.33 16.58
N LEU A 50 16.40 -20.02 16.65
CA LEU A 50 15.18 -19.34 16.25
C LEU A 50 15.53 -18.32 15.16
N ILE A 51 14.78 -18.37 14.07
CA ILE A 51 14.62 -17.25 13.16
C ILE A 51 13.17 -16.79 13.26
N LEU A 52 12.98 -15.55 13.71
CA LEU A 52 11.72 -14.85 13.64
C LEU A 52 11.83 -13.80 12.55
N LEU A 53 10.99 -13.90 11.52
CA LEU A 53 10.93 -12.98 10.40
C LEU A 53 9.48 -12.61 10.13
N GLN A 54 9.26 -11.59 9.30
CA GLN A 54 7.93 -11.13 8.93
C GLN A 54 7.56 -11.57 7.50
N TYR A 55 6.29 -11.91 7.29
CA TYR A 55 5.74 -12.29 5.99
C TYR A 55 4.41 -11.56 5.75
N PRO A 56 4.00 -11.35 4.49
CA PRO A 56 2.76 -10.67 4.18
C PRO A 56 1.58 -11.64 4.12
N ALA A 57 0.47 -11.28 4.74
CA ALA A 57 -0.76 -12.05 4.69
C ALA A 57 -2.01 -11.17 4.75
N LEU A 58 -3.17 -11.76 4.47
CA LEU A 58 -4.46 -11.11 4.64
C LEU A 58 -4.82 -11.08 6.13
N SER A 59 -5.03 -9.87 6.64
CA SER A 59 -5.60 -9.67 7.98
C SER A 59 -7.06 -10.10 8.03
N ASN A 60 -7.57 -10.28 9.25
CA ASN A 60 -9.00 -10.55 9.50
C ASN A 60 -9.93 -9.43 9.00
N TYR A 61 -9.39 -8.24 8.72
CA TYR A 61 -10.13 -7.08 8.22
C TYR A 61 -10.08 -6.96 6.68
N GLY A 62 -9.40 -7.89 5.99
CA GLY A 62 -9.27 -7.91 4.53
C GLY A 62 -8.18 -7.01 3.96
N GLU A 63 -7.39 -6.37 4.83
CA GLU A 63 -6.20 -5.60 4.46
C GLU A 63 -4.97 -6.50 4.45
N VAL A 64 -4.04 -6.25 3.53
CA VAL A 64 -2.76 -6.97 3.49
C VAL A 64 -1.80 -6.28 4.43
N ALA A 65 -1.30 -7.02 5.42
CA ALA A 65 -0.34 -6.54 6.40
C ALA A 65 0.82 -7.53 6.52
N THR A 66 1.79 -7.21 7.36
CA THR A 66 2.91 -8.08 7.68
C THR A 66 2.73 -8.68 9.06
N PHE A 67 3.14 -9.92 9.22
CA PHE A 67 2.96 -10.71 10.43
C PHE A 67 4.20 -11.55 10.71
N PRO A 68 4.50 -11.89 11.97
CA PRO A 68 5.66 -12.71 12.29
C PRO A 68 5.42 -14.20 12.01
N TYR A 69 6.47 -14.87 11.55
CA TYR A 69 6.59 -16.32 11.59
C TYR A 69 7.81 -16.72 12.40
N SER A 70 7.67 -17.77 13.20
CA SER A 70 8.78 -18.39 13.92
C SER A 70 9.21 -19.66 13.20
N LEU A 71 10.50 -19.74 12.90
CA LEU A 71 11.15 -20.91 12.36
C LEU A 71 12.21 -21.38 13.35
N VAL A 72 11.93 -22.48 14.04
CA VAL A 72 12.80 -23.04 15.08
C VAL A 72 13.40 -24.33 14.56
N TRP A 73 14.70 -24.55 14.79
CA TRP A 73 15.29 -25.86 14.61
C TRP A 73 16.10 -26.28 15.82
N THR A 74 15.98 -27.56 16.14
CA THR A 74 16.61 -28.17 17.31
C THR A 74 17.89 -28.90 16.91
N LYS A 75 18.75 -29.17 17.89
CA LYS A 75 19.93 -30.03 17.74
C LYS A 75 19.62 -31.42 17.17
N ASN A 76 18.41 -31.92 17.41
CA ASN A 76 17.93 -33.20 16.88
C ASN A 76 17.43 -33.12 15.41
N GLU A 77 17.72 -32.01 14.72
CA GLU A 77 17.31 -31.70 13.34
C GLU A 77 15.78 -31.69 13.13
N SER A 78 14.99 -31.43 14.18
CA SER A 78 13.55 -31.17 14.02
C SER A 78 13.35 -29.69 13.69
N VAL A 79 12.48 -29.41 12.72
CA VAL A 79 12.16 -28.04 12.28
C VAL A 79 10.70 -27.76 12.60
N ILE A 80 10.45 -26.65 13.29
CA ILE A 80 9.12 -26.18 13.67
C ILE A 80 8.86 -24.86 12.95
N LEU A 81 7.77 -24.80 12.19
CA LEU A 81 7.26 -23.58 11.61
C LEU A 81 5.95 -23.22 12.30
N ALA A 82 5.89 -22.02 12.86
CA ALA A 82 4.68 -21.48 13.46
C ALA A 82 4.27 -20.17 12.77
N LEU A 83 3.01 -20.11 12.34
CA LEU A 83 2.39 -18.96 11.67
C LEU A 83 1.17 -18.49 12.46
N ASN A 84 0.90 -17.19 12.48
CA ASN A 84 -0.34 -16.63 13.01
C ASN A 84 -1.46 -16.52 11.97
N HIS A 85 -1.12 -16.39 10.68
CA HIS A 85 -2.05 -16.29 9.56
C HIS A 85 -1.78 -17.34 8.49
N GLU A 86 -2.81 -17.66 7.72
CA GLU A 86 -2.71 -18.60 6.62
C GLU A 86 -1.94 -18.01 5.43
N ILE A 87 -1.14 -18.85 4.79
CA ILE A 87 -0.51 -18.58 3.50
C ILE A 87 -0.91 -19.68 2.50
N ASP A 88 -0.75 -19.40 1.22
CA ASP A 88 -0.82 -20.46 0.20
C ASP A 88 0.39 -21.39 0.37
N ASN A 89 0.11 -22.55 0.95
CA ASN A 89 1.08 -23.51 1.46
C ASN A 89 1.57 -24.51 0.39
N GLY A 90 1.05 -24.46 -0.85
CA GLY A 90 1.29 -25.49 -1.87
C GLY A 90 2.77 -25.81 -2.10
N LEU A 91 3.63 -24.78 -2.13
CA LEU A 91 5.07 -24.93 -2.38
C LEU A 91 5.88 -25.49 -1.20
N ILE A 92 5.34 -25.47 0.03
CA ILE A 92 6.01 -26.00 1.22
C ILE A 92 5.76 -27.51 1.36
N PHE A 93 4.57 -28.00 0.98
CA PHE A 93 4.19 -29.40 1.18
C PHE A 93 4.31 -30.29 -0.06
N GLU A 94 4.46 -29.71 -1.27
CA GLU A 94 4.58 -30.48 -2.52
C GLU A 94 6.02 -30.90 -2.88
N CYS A 95 7.02 -30.47 -2.11
CA CYS A 95 8.42 -30.85 -2.35
C CYS A 95 8.82 -32.17 -1.69
N GLU A 96 9.38 -33.10 -2.48
CA GLU A 96 10.10 -34.26 -1.94
C GLU A 96 11.47 -33.81 -1.40
N TYR A 97 11.63 -33.84 -0.07
CA TYR A 97 12.86 -33.46 0.60
C TYR A 97 13.87 -34.62 0.64
N ASP A 98 15.14 -34.34 0.34
CA ASP A 98 16.24 -35.31 0.43
C ASP A 98 16.66 -35.52 1.90
N TYR A 99 16.75 -36.79 2.31
CA TYR A 99 17.05 -37.23 3.67
C TYR A 99 18.40 -36.70 4.20
N LYS A 100 19.37 -36.39 3.33
CA LYS A 100 20.72 -35.96 3.73
C LYS A 100 20.84 -34.51 4.19
N ARG A 101 19.96 -33.60 3.73
CA ARG A 101 19.98 -32.16 4.08
C ARG A 101 18.58 -31.64 4.42
N TYR A 102 17.77 -32.50 5.04
CA TYR A 102 16.35 -32.25 5.31
C TYR A 102 16.12 -30.90 6.02
N LYS A 103 16.85 -30.62 7.12
CA LYS A 103 16.77 -29.35 7.86
C LYS A 103 16.99 -28.12 6.97
N HIS A 104 18.11 -28.05 6.25
CA HIS A 104 18.47 -26.88 5.43
C HIS A 104 17.52 -26.68 4.25
N GLN A 105 17.03 -27.78 3.67
CA GLN A 105 16.05 -27.70 2.58
C GLN A 105 14.71 -27.16 3.08
N VAL A 106 14.23 -27.62 4.25
CA VAL A 106 12.98 -27.12 4.84
C VAL A 106 13.11 -25.64 5.20
N ILE A 107 14.20 -25.25 5.88
CA ILE A 107 14.44 -23.84 6.25
C ILE A 107 14.46 -22.95 5.01
N PHE A 108 15.25 -23.33 4.00
CA PHE A 108 15.31 -22.60 2.74
C PHE A 108 13.94 -22.49 2.07
N GLN A 109 13.20 -23.60 1.96
CA GLN A 109 11.91 -23.64 1.27
C GLN A 109 10.88 -22.73 1.96
N VAL A 110 10.85 -22.73 3.29
CA VAL A 110 9.97 -21.85 4.07
C VAL A 110 10.35 -20.39 3.81
N MET A 111 11.62 -20.01 3.99
CA MET A 111 12.06 -18.63 3.80
C MET A 111 11.85 -18.15 2.36
N TYR A 112 12.09 -19.04 1.38
CA TYR A 112 11.81 -18.79 -0.04
C TYR A 112 10.33 -18.51 -0.27
N GLN A 113 9.44 -19.33 0.28
CA GLN A 113 7.99 -19.14 0.14
C GLN A 113 7.53 -17.81 0.76
N MET A 114 7.99 -17.48 1.97
CA MET A 114 7.64 -16.24 2.64
C MET A 114 8.11 -15.01 1.84
N THR A 115 9.32 -15.09 1.30
CA THR A 115 9.89 -14.01 0.46
C THR A 115 9.14 -13.87 -0.86
N HIS A 116 8.80 -14.98 -1.52
CA HIS A 116 8.05 -14.95 -2.78
C HIS A 116 6.63 -14.38 -2.59
N THR A 117 6.03 -14.58 -1.42
CA THR A 117 4.71 -14.01 -1.10
C THR A 117 4.73 -12.48 -1.14
N PHE A 118 5.84 -11.83 -0.74
CA PHE A 118 6.01 -10.37 -0.94
C PHE A 118 5.94 -9.98 -2.42
N HIS A 119 6.65 -10.70 -3.28
CA HIS A 119 6.68 -10.44 -4.72
C HIS A 119 5.29 -10.60 -5.35
N ASP A 120 4.51 -11.58 -4.91
CA ASP A 120 3.15 -11.81 -5.39
C ASP A 120 2.21 -10.63 -5.05
N TYR A 121 2.24 -10.16 -3.80
CA TYR A 121 1.49 -8.96 -3.40
C TYR A 121 1.98 -7.70 -4.11
N LEU A 122 3.30 -7.51 -4.28
CA LEU A 122 3.87 -6.38 -5.02
C LEU A 122 3.38 -6.38 -6.48
N ARG A 123 3.27 -7.55 -7.10
CA ARG A 123 2.72 -7.69 -8.46
C ARG A 123 1.24 -7.32 -8.52
N ASP A 124 0.43 -7.70 -7.53
CA ASP A 124 -0.97 -7.28 -7.44
C ASP A 124 -1.08 -5.77 -7.25
N PHE A 125 -0.36 -5.20 -6.27
CA PHE A 125 -0.36 -3.77 -5.98
C PHE A 125 0.08 -2.93 -7.17
N ARG A 126 1.12 -3.34 -7.88
CA ARG A 126 1.55 -2.71 -9.14
C ARG A 126 0.43 -2.72 -10.19
N THR A 127 -0.33 -3.80 -10.28
CA THR A 127 -1.45 -3.94 -11.23
C THR A 127 -2.62 -3.04 -10.83
N ARG A 128 -3.00 -3.02 -9.54
CA ARG A 128 -4.04 -2.13 -9.00
C ARG A 128 -3.65 -0.65 -9.16
N ARG A 129 -2.42 -0.27 -8.83
CA ARG A 129 -1.87 1.08 -9.07
C ARG A 129 -2.00 1.50 -10.53
N ARG A 130 -1.64 0.64 -11.49
CA ARG A 130 -1.81 0.94 -12.93
C ARG A 130 -3.27 1.17 -13.32
N ARG A 131 -4.22 0.46 -12.70
CA ARG A 131 -5.66 0.71 -12.90
C ARG A 131 -6.06 2.08 -12.34
N LEU A 132 -5.54 2.47 -11.18
CA LEU A 132 -5.77 3.80 -10.60
C LEU A 132 -5.23 4.90 -11.52
N GLU A 133 -4.02 4.74 -12.06
CA GLU A 133 -3.42 5.69 -13.03
C GLU A 133 -4.29 5.89 -14.28
N GLN A 134 -4.87 4.82 -14.81
CA GLN A 134 -5.78 4.91 -15.96
C GLN A 134 -7.12 5.54 -15.58
N GLY A 135 -7.63 5.22 -14.39
CA GLY A 135 -8.90 5.74 -13.87
C GLY A 135 -8.89 7.26 -13.70
N ILE A 136 -7.77 7.83 -13.26
CA ILE A 136 -7.56 9.27 -13.07
C ILE A 136 -7.83 10.08 -14.33
N LYS A 137 -7.43 9.55 -15.50
CA LYS A 137 -7.61 10.25 -16.77
C LYS A 137 -9.08 10.51 -17.10
N ASN A 138 -9.99 9.72 -16.53
CA ASN A 138 -11.39 9.68 -16.93
C ASN A 138 -12.35 10.14 -15.82
N SER A 139 -12.04 9.95 -14.53
CA SER A 139 -12.87 10.44 -13.42
C SER A 139 -12.15 10.36 -12.06
N THR A 140 -12.28 11.38 -11.21
CA THR A 140 -11.88 11.31 -9.79
C THR A 140 -13.02 10.73 -8.96
N LYS A 141 -12.94 9.45 -8.59
CA LYS A 141 -13.94 8.80 -7.70
C LYS A 141 -13.34 8.54 -6.32
N ASN A 142 -14.15 8.66 -5.27
CA ASN A 142 -13.73 8.41 -3.88
C ASN A 142 -13.18 6.99 -3.68
N ASP A 143 -13.73 5.99 -4.37
CA ASP A 143 -13.30 4.60 -4.25
C ASP A 143 -11.83 4.38 -4.66
N GLN A 144 -11.37 5.12 -5.69
CA GLN A 144 -9.98 5.06 -6.15
C GLN A 144 -9.00 5.61 -5.11
N ILE A 145 -9.45 6.57 -4.29
CA ILE A 145 -8.64 7.16 -3.21
C ILE A 145 -8.53 6.16 -2.06
N VAL A 146 -9.62 5.47 -1.72
CA VAL A 146 -9.61 4.43 -0.68
C VAL A 146 -8.68 3.29 -1.06
N ASP A 147 -8.75 2.81 -2.31
CA ASP A 147 -7.82 1.80 -2.83
C ASP A 147 -6.36 2.26 -2.78
N LEU A 148 -6.09 3.52 -3.15
CA LEU A 148 -4.75 4.11 -3.09
C LEU A 148 -4.19 4.11 -1.67
N ILE A 149 -5.02 4.50 -0.69
CA ILE A 149 -4.65 4.54 0.73
C ILE A 149 -4.37 3.13 1.26
N ALA A 150 -5.21 2.15 0.92
CA ALA A 150 -5.04 0.77 1.37
C ALA A 150 -3.74 0.15 0.84
N ILE A 151 -3.42 0.36 -0.44
CA ILE A 151 -2.15 -0.10 -1.02
C ILE A 151 -0.97 0.62 -0.36
N GLN A 152 -1.07 1.94 -0.15
CA GLN A 152 -0.01 2.71 0.49
C GLN A 152 0.28 2.23 1.91
N ALA A 153 -0.76 1.97 2.72
CA ALA A 153 -0.60 1.43 4.07
C ALA A 153 0.09 0.05 4.04
N SER A 154 -0.35 -0.85 3.15
CA SER A 154 0.26 -2.18 3.00
C SER A 154 1.76 -2.09 2.64
N LEU A 155 2.13 -1.18 1.73
CA LEU A 155 3.52 -0.99 1.32
C LEU A 155 4.39 -0.38 2.42
N ILE A 156 3.84 0.42 3.33
CA ILE A 156 4.58 0.91 4.51
C ILE A 156 4.94 -0.25 5.44
N TYR A 157 4.00 -1.16 5.69
CA TYR A 157 4.29 -2.38 6.45
C TYR A 157 5.34 -3.26 5.76
N PHE A 158 5.28 -3.37 4.42
CA PHE A 158 6.29 -4.12 3.66
C PHE A 158 7.67 -3.47 3.77
N GLU A 159 7.78 -2.15 3.70
CA GLU A 159 9.06 -1.44 3.81
C GLU A 159 9.74 -1.73 5.17
N ASP A 160 8.97 -1.65 6.26
CA ASP A 160 9.45 -1.97 7.61
C ASP A 160 9.86 -3.45 7.74
N ALA A 161 8.96 -4.37 7.36
CA ALA A 161 9.17 -5.81 7.45
C ALA A 161 10.40 -6.27 6.65
N LEU A 162 10.52 -5.84 5.39
CA LEU A 162 11.62 -6.24 4.52
C LEU A 162 12.95 -5.68 5.02
N ASN A 163 12.97 -4.44 5.51
CA ASN A 163 14.16 -3.84 6.11
C ASN A 163 14.62 -4.57 7.39
N ASN A 164 13.67 -4.98 8.24
CA ASN A 164 13.97 -5.75 9.45
C ASN A 164 14.43 -7.18 9.09
N ASN A 165 13.76 -7.83 8.14
CA ASN A 165 14.16 -9.14 7.65
C ASN A 165 15.57 -9.14 7.07
N MET A 166 15.95 -8.14 6.27
CA MET A 166 17.30 -8.03 5.70
C MET A 166 18.40 -7.98 6.77
N GLN A 167 18.18 -7.27 7.87
CA GLN A 167 19.14 -7.19 8.98
C GLN A 167 19.36 -8.58 9.60
N VAL A 168 18.26 -9.28 9.90
CA VAL A 168 18.30 -10.62 10.50
C VAL A 168 18.88 -11.67 9.53
N LEU A 169 18.56 -11.57 8.24
CA LEU A 169 19.15 -12.43 7.22
C LEU A 169 20.67 -12.25 7.13
N GLN A 170 21.16 -11.01 7.24
CA GLN A 170 22.59 -10.73 7.26
C GLN A 170 23.25 -11.36 8.49
N ASP A 171 22.69 -11.15 9.68
CA ASP A 171 23.19 -11.75 10.93
C ASP A 171 23.21 -13.29 10.85
N PHE A 172 22.17 -13.88 10.26
CA PHE A 172 22.08 -15.33 10.08
C PHE A 172 23.11 -15.85 9.06
N ILE A 173 23.34 -15.15 7.94
CA ILE A 173 24.38 -15.50 6.96
C ILE A 173 25.76 -15.49 7.62
N ASP A 174 26.04 -14.48 8.44
CA ASP A 174 27.33 -14.35 9.12
C ASP A 174 27.52 -15.48 10.14
N TYR A 175 26.48 -15.82 10.92
CA TYR A 175 26.47 -17.01 11.79
C TYR A 175 26.77 -18.32 11.02
N LEU A 176 26.11 -18.55 9.88
CA LEU A 176 26.31 -19.77 9.09
C LEU A 176 27.75 -19.89 8.54
N ARG A 177 28.39 -18.76 8.21
CA ARG A 177 29.79 -18.74 7.77
C ARG A 177 30.75 -19.03 8.92
N GLU A 178 30.45 -18.54 10.12
CA GLU A 178 31.24 -18.84 11.32
C GLU A 178 31.16 -20.32 11.70
N ASP A 179 30.04 -20.99 11.40
CA ASP A 179 29.83 -22.43 11.65
C ASP A 179 30.30 -23.34 10.48
N ASP A 180 31.07 -22.83 9.51
CA ASP A 180 31.57 -23.58 8.34
C ASP A 180 30.46 -24.16 7.43
N GLU A 181 29.28 -23.52 7.41
CA GLU A 181 28.13 -23.89 6.57
C GLU A 181 28.02 -23.05 5.28
N ASP A 182 29.15 -22.72 4.63
CA ASP A 182 29.23 -21.82 3.46
C ASP A 182 28.21 -22.14 2.35
N GLY A 183 28.00 -23.43 2.05
CA GLY A 183 27.07 -23.85 1.00
C GLY A 183 25.59 -23.64 1.34
N PHE A 184 25.25 -23.50 2.63
CA PHE A 184 23.91 -23.10 3.05
C PHE A 184 23.80 -21.58 3.16
N ALA A 185 24.85 -20.92 3.64
CA ALA A 185 24.94 -19.46 3.67
C ALA A 185 24.73 -18.84 2.27
N GLU A 186 25.27 -19.44 1.21
CA GLU A 186 25.06 -19.00 -0.18
C GLU A 186 23.57 -19.05 -0.59
N LYS A 187 22.83 -20.06 -0.14
CA LYS A 187 21.39 -20.16 -0.41
C LYS A 187 20.57 -19.12 0.35
N ILE A 188 20.95 -18.84 1.60
CA ILE A 188 20.31 -17.79 2.40
C ILE A 188 20.63 -16.41 1.81
N TYR A 189 21.83 -16.23 1.24
CA TYR A 189 22.19 -15.02 0.51
C TYR A 189 21.28 -14.78 -0.71
N ASP A 190 20.85 -15.83 -1.43
CA ASP A 190 19.85 -15.67 -2.48
C ASP A 190 18.51 -15.13 -1.93
N ILE A 191 18.08 -15.60 -0.75
CA ILE A 191 16.88 -15.06 -0.07
C ILE A 191 17.08 -13.58 0.31
N PHE A 192 18.26 -13.22 0.79
CA PHE A 192 18.60 -11.83 1.08
C PHE A 192 18.50 -10.95 -0.17
N VAL A 193 19.04 -11.40 -1.31
CA VAL A 193 18.96 -10.67 -2.58
C VAL A 193 17.51 -10.50 -3.04
N GLU A 194 16.67 -11.53 -2.93
CA GLU A 194 15.24 -11.43 -3.25
C GLU A 194 14.50 -10.48 -2.31
N THR A 195 14.87 -10.47 -1.03
CA THR A 195 14.31 -9.54 -0.03
C THR A 195 14.70 -8.09 -0.32
N ASP A 196 15.96 -7.82 -0.68
CA ASP A 196 16.44 -6.48 -1.09
C ASP A 196 15.76 -5.98 -2.37
N GLN A 197 15.51 -6.88 -3.32
CA GLN A 197 14.73 -6.56 -4.52
C GLN A 197 13.29 -6.17 -4.17
N ALA A 198 12.62 -6.96 -3.32
CA ALA A 198 11.27 -6.65 -2.86
C ALA A 198 11.23 -5.31 -2.08
N TYR A 199 12.25 -5.04 -1.26
CA TYR A 199 12.39 -3.77 -0.53
C TYR A 199 12.51 -2.59 -1.49
N THR A 200 13.39 -2.72 -2.48
CA THR A 200 13.59 -1.69 -3.51
C THR A 200 12.32 -1.46 -4.33
N GLU A 201 11.61 -2.51 -4.76
CA GLU A 201 10.33 -2.37 -5.46
C GLU A 201 9.29 -1.68 -4.58
N THR A 202 9.19 -2.03 -3.30
CA THR A 202 8.27 -1.41 -2.33
C THR A 202 8.47 0.12 -2.29
N LYS A 203 9.71 0.58 -2.17
CA LYS A 203 10.04 2.02 -2.14
C LYS A 203 9.69 2.72 -3.45
N ILE A 204 9.93 2.05 -4.59
CA ILE A 204 9.52 2.58 -5.90
C ILE A 204 8.00 2.72 -5.96
N GLN A 205 7.24 1.71 -5.53
CA GLN A 205 5.77 1.77 -5.55
C GLN A 205 5.24 2.87 -4.61
N LEU A 206 5.81 3.04 -3.41
CA LEU A 206 5.45 4.13 -2.49
C LEU A 206 5.64 5.50 -3.15
N LYS A 207 6.80 5.73 -3.77
CA LYS A 207 7.08 6.98 -4.49
C LYS A 207 6.12 7.21 -5.67
N LEU A 208 5.76 6.16 -6.39
CA LEU A 208 4.80 6.25 -7.49
C LEU A 208 3.39 6.58 -6.98
N LEU A 209 2.96 6.03 -5.85
CA LEU A 209 1.66 6.35 -5.24
C LEU A 209 1.62 7.78 -4.70
N GLU A 210 2.72 8.28 -4.12
CA GLU A 210 2.83 9.68 -3.71
C GLU A 210 2.67 10.64 -4.90
N ASN A 211 3.41 10.39 -5.98
CA ASN A 211 3.25 11.15 -7.22
C ASN A 211 1.80 11.08 -7.74
N LEU A 212 1.17 9.90 -7.63
CA LEU A 212 -0.20 9.71 -8.06
C LEU A 212 -1.18 10.55 -7.24
N ARG A 213 -1.03 10.55 -5.90
CA ARG A 213 -1.81 11.38 -4.98
C ARG A 213 -1.66 12.87 -5.29
N ASP A 214 -0.46 13.32 -5.61
CA ASP A 214 -0.21 14.72 -5.96
C ASP A 214 -0.86 15.09 -7.30
N LEU A 215 -0.80 14.20 -8.29
CA LEU A 215 -1.51 14.36 -9.56
C LEU A 215 -3.04 14.43 -9.34
N PHE A 216 -3.59 13.57 -8.49
CA PHE A 216 -4.99 13.62 -8.09
C PHE A 216 -5.36 14.99 -7.49
N SER A 217 -4.59 15.48 -6.52
CA SER A 217 -4.81 16.78 -5.88
C SER A 217 -4.79 17.94 -6.88
N ASN A 218 -3.85 17.89 -7.83
CA ASN A 218 -3.74 18.89 -8.90
C ASN A 218 -4.95 18.86 -9.85
N ILE A 219 -5.45 17.67 -10.21
CA ILE A 219 -6.64 17.54 -11.06
C ILE A 219 -7.88 18.06 -10.34
N VAL A 220 -8.07 17.72 -9.07
CA VAL A 220 -9.19 18.23 -8.25
C VAL A 220 -9.14 19.75 -8.17
N SER A 221 -7.96 20.31 -7.88
CA SER A 221 -7.74 21.75 -7.80
C SER A 221 -8.04 22.43 -9.14
N ASN A 222 -7.61 21.84 -10.25
CA ASN A 222 -7.89 22.36 -11.59
C ASN A 222 -9.39 22.33 -11.93
N ASN A 223 -10.07 21.23 -11.61
CA ASN A 223 -11.52 21.11 -11.80
C ASN A 223 -12.29 22.15 -10.99
N LEU A 224 -11.91 22.35 -9.72
CA LEU A 224 -12.48 23.40 -8.89
C LEU A 224 -12.24 24.79 -9.48
N ASN A 225 -11.04 25.04 -10.01
CA ASN A 225 -10.72 26.31 -10.68
C ASN A 225 -11.57 26.54 -11.93
N ILE A 226 -11.79 25.49 -12.75
CA ILE A 226 -12.67 25.56 -13.92
C ILE A 226 -14.10 25.86 -13.51
N VAL A 227 -14.65 25.15 -12.51
CA VAL A 227 -16.02 25.38 -12.02
C VAL A 227 -16.18 26.79 -11.48
N MET A 228 -15.22 27.28 -10.69
CA MET A 228 -15.26 28.66 -10.18
C MET A 228 -15.20 29.70 -11.30
N LYS A 229 -14.38 29.48 -12.33
CA LYS A 229 -14.33 30.35 -13.51
C LYS A 229 -15.69 30.41 -14.22
N ILE A 230 -16.33 29.26 -14.45
CA ILE A 230 -17.66 29.16 -15.06
C ILE A 230 -18.72 29.87 -14.22
N MET A 231 -18.74 29.63 -12.90
CA MET A 231 -19.70 30.28 -12.00
C MET A 231 -19.51 31.80 -11.95
N THR A 232 -18.26 32.25 -11.91
CA THR A 232 -17.91 33.67 -11.87
C THR A 232 -18.26 34.36 -13.18
N SER A 233 -17.92 33.75 -14.33
CA SER A 233 -18.24 34.29 -15.65
C SER A 233 -19.75 34.33 -15.89
N ALA A 234 -20.49 33.28 -15.53
CA ALA A 234 -21.95 33.27 -15.56
C ALA A 234 -22.55 34.40 -14.69
N THR A 235 -22.01 34.61 -13.49
CA THR A 235 -22.45 35.69 -12.59
C THR A 235 -22.24 37.07 -13.21
N PHE A 236 -21.09 37.34 -13.82
CA PHE A 236 -20.82 38.61 -14.50
C PHE A 236 -21.75 38.85 -15.70
N VAL A 237 -21.95 37.82 -16.52
CA VAL A 237 -22.80 37.91 -17.71
C VAL A 237 -24.27 38.13 -17.33
N LEU A 238 -24.78 37.40 -16.34
CA LEU A 238 -26.17 37.54 -15.87
C LEU A 238 -26.40 38.80 -15.01
N GLY A 239 -25.36 39.30 -14.34
CA GLY A 239 -25.43 40.51 -13.52
C GLY A 239 -25.78 41.76 -14.33
N ILE A 240 -25.31 41.86 -15.58
CA ILE A 240 -25.55 43.04 -16.43
C ILE A 240 -27.05 43.22 -16.75
N PRO A 241 -27.77 42.23 -17.32
CA PRO A 241 -29.21 42.35 -17.52
C PRO A 241 -29.98 42.56 -16.23
N ALA A 242 -29.59 41.87 -15.14
CA ALA A 242 -30.26 41.98 -13.85
C ALA A 242 -30.20 43.40 -13.28
N VAL A 243 -29.04 44.06 -13.37
CA VAL A 243 -28.87 45.46 -12.93
C VAL A 243 -29.69 46.41 -13.81
N ILE A 244 -29.64 46.25 -15.14
CA ILE A 244 -30.41 47.08 -16.07
C ILE A 244 -31.92 46.97 -15.79
N VAL A 245 -32.45 45.74 -15.70
CA VAL A 245 -33.86 45.49 -15.37
C VAL A 245 -34.20 46.00 -13.97
N GLY A 246 -33.30 45.83 -13.00
CA GLY A 246 -33.47 46.31 -11.62
C GLY A 246 -33.67 47.81 -11.56
N PHE A 247 -32.82 48.61 -12.22
CA PHE A 247 -32.98 50.07 -12.29
C PHE A 247 -34.27 50.49 -12.99
N TYR A 248 -34.65 49.81 -14.08
CA TYR A 248 -35.89 50.12 -14.81
C TYR A 248 -37.17 49.64 -14.11
N GLY A 249 -37.06 48.67 -13.19
CA GLY A 249 -38.14 48.21 -12.34
C GLY A 249 -38.39 49.12 -11.13
N MET A 250 -37.57 50.15 -10.90
CA MET A 250 -37.79 51.10 -9.82
C MET A 250 -38.96 52.04 -10.17
N ASN A 251 -39.91 52.20 -9.25
CA ASN A 251 -41.02 53.15 -9.38
C ASN A 251 -40.59 54.61 -9.13
N VAL A 252 -39.51 55.05 -9.78
CA VAL A 252 -38.95 56.41 -9.70
C VAL A 252 -38.94 56.98 -11.12
N PRO A 253 -39.29 58.25 -11.34
CA PRO A 253 -39.27 58.84 -12.68
C PRO A 253 -37.84 58.79 -13.26
N ILE A 254 -37.67 58.00 -14.32
CA ILE A 254 -36.38 57.75 -14.98
C ILE A 254 -36.26 58.71 -16.18
N PRO A 255 -35.10 59.37 -16.39
CA PRO A 255 -34.91 60.26 -17.53
C PRO A 255 -35.16 59.53 -18.86
N GLY A 256 -36.18 59.97 -19.60
CA GLY A 256 -36.57 59.45 -20.92
C GLY A 256 -37.64 58.35 -20.93
N GLN A 257 -38.28 58.07 -19.78
CA GLN A 257 -39.43 57.14 -19.65
C GLN A 257 -40.62 57.47 -20.58
N ASN A 258 -40.77 58.72 -21.01
CA ASN A 258 -41.84 59.18 -21.89
C ASN A 258 -41.65 58.79 -23.37
N PHE A 259 -40.49 58.23 -23.74
CA PHE A 259 -40.18 57.83 -25.10
C PHE A 259 -40.35 56.32 -25.31
N ASN A 260 -41.35 55.91 -26.10
CA ASN A 260 -41.65 54.50 -26.39
C ASN A 260 -40.46 53.71 -27.00
N TRP A 261 -39.50 54.37 -27.66
CA TRP A 261 -38.34 53.74 -28.28
C TRP A 261 -37.16 53.54 -27.31
N MET A 262 -37.18 54.17 -26.13
CA MET A 262 -36.04 54.14 -25.21
C MET A 262 -35.79 52.76 -24.64
N VAL A 263 -36.86 52.01 -24.32
CA VAL A 263 -36.79 50.61 -23.84
C VAL A 263 -36.02 49.72 -24.81
N TRP A 264 -36.29 49.85 -26.12
CA TRP A 264 -35.60 49.09 -27.16
C TRP A 264 -34.13 49.47 -27.27
N LEU A 265 -33.79 50.76 -27.15
CA LEU A 265 -32.39 51.21 -27.16
C LEU A 265 -31.59 50.62 -26.00
N ILE A 266 -32.15 50.58 -24.80
CA ILE A 266 -31.49 50.03 -23.61
C ILE A 266 -31.31 48.52 -23.73
N LEU A 267 -32.30 47.80 -24.25
CA LEU A 267 -32.19 46.36 -24.51
C LEU A 267 -31.05 46.08 -25.50
N VAL A 268 -30.97 46.84 -26.60
CA VAL A 268 -29.88 46.69 -27.58
C VAL A 268 -28.52 46.99 -26.95
N LEU A 269 -28.39 48.08 -26.18
CA LEU A 269 -27.15 48.40 -25.47
C LEU A 269 -26.78 47.34 -24.42
N GLY A 270 -27.76 46.81 -23.69
CA GLY A 270 -27.56 45.76 -22.70
C GLY A 270 -27.06 44.46 -23.34
N ILE A 271 -27.65 44.07 -24.47
CA ILE A 271 -27.19 42.90 -25.26
C ILE A 271 -25.78 43.13 -25.78
N LEU A 272 -25.48 44.30 -26.36
CA LEU A 272 -24.13 44.64 -26.83
C LEU A 272 -23.09 44.58 -25.71
N LEU A 273 -23.45 45.07 -24.51
CA LEU A 273 -22.58 45.03 -23.33
C LEU A 273 -22.36 43.59 -22.86
N CYS A 274 -23.40 42.75 -22.84
CA CYS A 274 -23.27 41.32 -22.53
C CYS A 274 -22.35 40.60 -23.53
N VAL A 275 -22.54 40.84 -24.84
CA VAL A 275 -21.69 40.26 -25.88
C VAL A 275 -20.24 40.70 -25.72
N TRP A 276 -20.02 42.00 -25.43
CA TRP A 276 -18.68 42.54 -25.19
C TRP A 276 -18.01 41.93 -23.95
N VAL A 277 -18.73 41.78 -22.84
CA VAL A 277 -18.21 41.17 -21.61
C VAL A 277 -17.92 39.68 -21.81
N THR A 278 -18.81 38.94 -22.46
CA THR A 278 -18.58 37.53 -22.79
C THR A 278 -17.33 37.37 -23.68
N TRP A 279 -17.19 38.21 -24.70
CA TRP A 279 -15.99 38.21 -25.55
C TRP A 279 -14.71 38.53 -24.76
N TRP A 280 -14.77 39.51 -23.86
CA TRP A 280 -13.64 39.88 -23.00
C TRP A 280 -13.26 38.77 -22.02
N LEU A 281 -14.24 38.09 -21.41
CA LEU A 281 -14.03 36.95 -20.52
C LEU A 281 -13.44 35.74 -21.26
N HIS A 282 -13.89 35.49 -22.49
CA HIS A 282 -13.34 34.41 -23.32
C HIS A 282 -11.88 34.68 -23.69
N LYS A 283 -11.52 35.93 -24.02
CA LYS A 283 -10.13 36.32 -24.28
C LYS A 283 -9.20 36.15 -23.05
N LYS A 284 -9.77 36.03 -21.85
CA LYS A 284 -9.04 35.86 -20.59
C LYS A 284 -9.02 34.42 -20.07
N ASP A 285 -9.45 33.43 -20.87
CA ASP A 285 -9.53 32.02 -20.46
C ASP A 285 -10.34 31.82 -19.16
N MET A 286 -11.37 32.64 -18.96
CA MET A 286 -12.34 32.54 -17.86
C MET A 286 -13.64 31.83 -18.27
N LEU A 287 -13.75 31.47 -19.55
CA LEU A 287 -14.85 30.72 -20.17
C LEU A 287 -14.30 29.49 -20.88
#